data_AF-A0A2X2BHC6-F1
#
_entry.id   AF-A0A2X2BHC6-F1
#
_cell.length_a   1.000
_cell.length_b   1.000
_cell.length_c   1.000
_cell.angle_alpha   90.00
_cell.angle_beta   90.00
_cell.angle_gamma   90.00
#
_symmetry.space_group_name_H-M   'P 1'
#
loop_
_entity.id
_entity.type
_entity.pdbx_description
1 polymer ?
#
loop_
_entity_poly.entity_id
_entity_poly.type
_entity_poly.pdbx_seq_one_letter_code
_entity_poly.pdbx_strand_id
1 'polypeptide(L)'
;MAQTKELIDEISTAPEITGAPIATVAGGYNQGTYVCKELVYAYAMWISASFHLKVIRTFDALVSQQHQEKLSDKVQAGVILLESMSKSLNFSNSSKLGAYQSYKQWQDYLN
;
A
#
# COMPACT_ATOMS: atom_id res chain seq x y z
N MET A 1 -23.96 22.87 17.06
CA MET A 1 -22.69 22.97 17.82
C MET A 1 -22.29 21.68 18.53
N ALA A 2 -23.17 20.65 18.62
CA ALA A 2 -22.82 19.38 19.26
C ALA A 2 -21.70 18.62 18.52
N GLN A 3 -21.82 18.47 17.20
CA GLN A 3 -20.83 17.75 16.38
C GLN A 3 -19.39 18.27 16.48
N THR A 4 -19.18 19.60 16.51
CA THR A 4 -17.82 20.15 16.60
C THR A 4 -17.18 19.87 17.96
N LYS A 5 -17.98 19.84 19.04
CA LYS A 5 -17.49 19.56 20.39
C LYS A 5 -17.14 18.08 20.56
N GLU A 6 -17.98 17.19 20.05
CA GLU A 6 -17.73 15.74 20.02
C GLU A 6 -16.46 15.42 19.23
N LEU A 7 -16.28 16.04 18.06
CA LEU A 7 -15.08 15.83 17.25
C LEU A 7 -13.80 16.31 17.96
N ILE A 8 -13.85 17.43 18.68
CA ILE A 8 -12.69 17.94 19.43
C ILE A 8 -12.32 16.98 20.57
N ASP A 9 -13.31 16.40 21.25
CA ASP A 9 -13.13 15.44 22.34
C ASP A 9 -12.51 14.13 21.83
N GLU A 10 -13.00 13.63 20.69
CA GLU A 10 -12.44 12.46 20.01
C GLU A 10 -10.98 12.69 19.58
N ILE A 11 -10.69 13.85 18.97
CA ILE A 11 -9.33 14.23 18.55
C ILE A 11 -8.39 14.36 19.75
N SER A 12 -8.87 14.87 20.89
CA SER A 12 -8.06 14.98 22.12
C SER A 12 -7.77 13.63 22.78
N THR A 13 -8.59 12.61 22.51
CA THR A 13 -8.45 11.27 23.08
C THR A 13 -7.65 10.33 22.18
N ALA A 14 -7.53 10.66 20.88
CA ALA A 14 -6.82 9.86 19.90
C ALA A 14 -5.29 9.85 20.15
N PRO A 15 -4.67 8.69 20.43
CA PRO A 15 -3.24 8.61 20.77
C PRO A 15 -2.30 8.89 19.58
N GLU A 16 -2.80 8.84 18.35
CA GLU A 16 -2.03 9.20 17.14
C GLU A 16 -1.90 10.72 16.96
N ILE A 17 -2.80 11.52 17.54
CA ILE A 17 -2.81 12.97 17.38
C ILE A 17 -2.06 13.59 18.55
N THR A 18 -0.77 13.81 18.36
CA THR A 18 0.07 14.45 19.38
C THR A 18 -0.11 15.98 19.33
N GLY A 19 -0.95 16.53 20.20
CA GLY A 19 -1.08 17.99 20.37
C GLY A 19 -2.47 18.46 20.80
N ALA A 20 -2.57 19.74 21.20
CA ALA A 20 -3.86 20.34 21.50
C ALA A 20 -4.65 20.60 20.20
N PRO A 21 -5.94 20.19 20.10
CA PRO A 21 -6.75 20.31 18.88
C PRO A 21 -6.89 21.76 18.37
N ILE A 22 -6.86 22.73 19.30
CA ILE A 22 -6.88 24.16 19.03
C ILE A 22 -5.86 24.81 19.96
N ALA A 23 -4.97 25.64 19.41
CA ALA A 23 -3.97 26.40 20.14
C ALA A 23 -4.09 27.88 19.79
N THR A 24 -4.48 28.71 20.75
CA THR A 24 -4.57 30.15 20.59
C THR A 24 -3.30 30.81 21.13
N VAL A 25 -2.55 31.48 20.25
CA VAL A 25 -1.38 32.28 20.63
C VAL A 25 -1.79 33.75 20.63
N ALA A 26 -1.80 34.37 21.82
CA ALA A 26 -2.13 35.77 21.99
C ALA A 26 -0.85 36.60 22.22
N GLY A 27 -0.62 37.60 21.35
CA GLY A 27 0.52 38.50 21.41
C GLY A 27 1.73 38.06 20.57
N GLY A 28 2.60 39.02 20.24
CA GLY A 28 3.78 38.82 19.40
C GLY A 28 3.47 38.78 17.89
N TYR A 29 4.49 38.48 17.08
CA TYR A 29 4.38 38.46 15.62
C TYR A 29 3.62 37.23 15.08
N ASN A 30 3.67 36.11 15.81
CA ASN A 30 3.02 34.84 15.43
C ASN A 30 1.68 34.65 16.14
N GLN A 31 0.90 35.72 16.31
CA GLN A 31 -0.42 35.65 16.91
C GLN A 31 -1.39 34.93 15.96
N GLY A 32 -2.23 34.06 16.51
CA GLY A 32 -3.20 33.33 15.72
C GLY A 32 -3.85 32.18 16.46
N THR A 33 -4.93 31.64 15.88
CA THR A 33 -5.52 30.37 16.31
C THR A 33 -5.03 29.29 15.36
N TYR A 34 -4.23 28.38 15.89
CA TYR A 34 -3.69 27.23 15.19
C TYR A 34 -4.56 26.01 15.50
N VAL A 35 -4.75 25.17 14.50
CA VAL A 35 -5.71 24.08 14.55
C VAL A 35 -5.09 22.85 13.90
N CYS A 36 -5.38 21.67 14.44
CA CYS A 36 -4.96 20.41 13.85
C CYS A 36 -5.56 20.18 12.46
N LYS A 37 -4.83 19.46 11.59
CA LYS A 37 -5.19 19.23 10.18
C LYS A 37 -6.56 18.56 10.02
N GLU A 38 -6.89 17.69 10.96
CA GLU A 38 -8.11 16.88 11.01
C GLU A 38 -9.35 17.77 11.21
N LEU A 39 -9.25 18.80 12.06
CA LEU A 39 -10.34 19.76 12.26
C LEU A 39 -10.51 20.67 11.04
N VAL A 40 -9.43 21.00 10.34
CA VAL A 40 -9.48 21.72 9.05
C VAL A 40 -10.19 20.88 8.00
N TYR A 41 -9.92 19.57 7.94
CA TYR A 41 -10.62 18.65 7.05
C TYR A 41 -12.11 18.53 7.37
N ALA A 42 -12.46 18.33 8.64
CA ALA A 42 -13.86 18.27 9.07
C ALA A 42 -14.64 19.55 8.72
N TYR A 43 -14.01 20.72 8.85
CA TYR A 43 -14.60 21.99 8.42
C TYR A 43 -14.76 22.08 6.90
N ALA A 44 -13.75 21.69 6.12
CA ALA A 44 -13.84 21.67 4.65
C ALA A 44 -14.94 20.73 4.14
N MET A 45 -15.12 19.61 4.82
CA MET A 45 -16.20 18.65 4.65
C MET A 45 -17.58 19.33 4.85
N TRP A 46 -17.77 20.05 5.95
CA TRP A 46 -19.07 20.64 6.31
C TRP A 46 -19.54 21.79 5.39
N ILE A 47 -18.63 22.57 4.80
CA ILE A 47 -18.99 23.76 4.01
C ILE A 47 -19.58 23.41 2.62
N SER A 48 -19.27 22.23 2.06
CA SER A 48 -19.76 21.85 0.73
C SER A 48 -20.06 20.36 0.62
N ALA A 49 -21.34 20.02 0.45
CA ALA A 49 -21.78 18.65 0.17
C ALA A 49 -21.10 18.04 -1.07
N SER A 50 -20.74 18.87 -2.06
CA SER A 50 -20.01 18.43 -3.25
C SER A 50 -18.56 18.06 -2.95
N PHE A 51 -17.91 18.76 -2.01
CA PHE A 51 -16.56 18.41 -1.58
C PHE A 51 -16.57 17.13 -0.73
N HIS A 52 -17.57 16.96 0.14
CA HIS A 52 -17.82 15.71 0.88
C HIS A 52 -17.84 14.48 -0.04
N LEU A 53 -18.64 14.53 -1.11
CA LEU A 53 -18.71 13.41 -2.06
C LEU A 53 -17.39 13.15 -2.77
N LYS A 54 -16.62 14.19 -3.09
CA LYS A 54 -15.29 14.02 -3.71
C LYS A 54 -14.34 13.29 -2.77
N VAL A 55 -14.28 13.70 -1.50
CA VAL A 55 -13.42 13.08 -0.49
C VAL A 55 -13.77 11.61 -0.29
N ILE A 56 -15.07 11.29 -0.14
CA ILE A 56 -15.54 9.90 -0.02
C ILE A 56 -15.11 9.07 -1.24
N ARG A 57 -15.35 9.58 -2.46
CA ARG A 57 -14.99 8.86 -3.69
C ARG A 57 -13.49 8.69 -3.88
N THR A 58 -12.68 9.66 -3.46
CA THR A 58 -11.22 9.54 -3.52
C THR A 58 -10.70 8.49 -2.54
N PHE A 59 -11.22 8.43 -1.32
CA PHE A 59 -10.83 7.41 -0.36
C PHE A 59 -11.27 6.00 -0.79
N ASP A 60 -12.50 5.87 -1.32
CA ASP A 60 -13.02 4.60 -1.82
C ASP A 60 -12.20 4.06 -3.01
N ALA A 61 -11.80 4.96 -3.93
CA ALA A 61 -10.92 4.63 -5.05
C ALA A 61 -9.54 4.18 -4.57
N LEU A 62 -8.92 4.87 -3.61
CA LEU A 62 -7.60 4.50 -3.08
C LEU A 62 -7.59 3.13 -2.41
N VAL A 63 -8.60 2.84 -1.59
CA VAL A 63 -8.73 1.53 -0.92
C VAL A 63 -8.95 0.42 -1.96
N SER A 64 -9.80 0.66 -2.96
CA SER A 64 -10.04 -0.28 -4.05
C SER A 64 -8.78 -0.52 -4.90
N GLN A 65 -8.01 0.52 -5.19
CA GLN A 65 -6.74 0.42 -5.93
C GLN A 65 -5.69 -0.37 -5.16
N GLN A 66 -5.52 -0.12 -3.86
CA GLN A 66 -4.60 -0.91 -3.03
C GLN A 66 -4.96 -2.40 -2.98
N HIS A 67 -6.25 -2.73 -3.05
CA HIS A 67 -6.70 -4.12 -3.12
C HIS A 67 -6.34 -4.77 -4.46
N GLN A 68 -6.49 -4.03 -5.57
CA GLN A 68 -6.15 -4.53 -6.91
C GLN A 68 -4.64 -4.70 -7.13
N GLU A 69 -3.80 -3.81 -6.60
CA GLU A 69 -2.34 -3.95 -6.69
C GLU A 69 -1.84 -5.22 -5.98
N LYS A 70 -2.33 -5.46 -4.75
CA LYS A 70 -1.97 -6.68 -3.98
C LYS A 70 -2.41 -7.97 -4.66
N LEU A 71 -3.49 -7.95 -5.43
CA LEU A 71 -3.94 -9.10 -6.22
C LEU A 71 -3.05 -9.30 -7.45
N SER A 72 -2.69 -8.22 -8.14
CA SER A 72 -1.82 -8.25 -9.33
C SER A 72 -0.45 -8.84 -9.01
N ASP A 73 0.17 -8.45 -7.89
CA ASP A 73 1.50 -8.94 -7.49
C ASP A 73 1.49 -10.46 -7.23
N LYS A 74 0.44 -10.96 -6.58
CA LYS A 74 0.30 -12.40 -6.29
C LYS A 74 0.06 -13.22 -7.55
N VAL A 75 -0.75 -12.70 -8.47
CA VAL A 75 -1.00 -13.35 -9.76
C VAL A 75 0.28 -13.40 -10.58
N GLN A 76 1.04 -12.30 -10.66
CA GLN A 76 2.28 -12.23 -11.43
C GLN A 76 3.38 -13.13 -10.85
N ALA A 77 3.53 -13.16 -9.52
CA ALA A 77 4.43 -14.10 -8.85
C ALA A 77 4.04 -15.56 -9.13
N GLY A 78 2.74 -15.88 -9.14
CA GLY A 78 2.24 -17.20 -9.50
C GLY A 78 2.52 -17.59 -10.95
N VAL A 79 2.34 -16.67 -11.91
CA VAL A 79 2.65 -16.90 -13.33
C VAL A 79 4.14 -17.13 -13.55
N ILE A 80 5.01 -16.33 -12.93
CA ILE A 80 6.48 -16.49 -13.02
C ILE A 80 6.90 -17.84 -12.45
N LEU A 81 6.35 -18.23 -11.31
CA LEU A 81 6.65 -19.53 -10.68
C LEU A 81 6.22 -20.69 -11.58
N LEU A 82 5.00 -20.63 -12.14
CA LEU A 82 4.46 -21.66 -13.02
C LEU A 82 5.27 -21.77 -14.32
N GLU A 83 5.69 -20.65 -14.90
CA GLU A 83 6.55 -20.64 -16.09
C GLU A 83 7.96 -21.18 -15.79
N SER A 84 8.52 -20.88 -14.62
CA SER A 84 9.79 -21.46 -14.18
C SER A 84 9.70 -22.98 -14.03
N MET A 85 8.63 -23.47 -13.38
CA MET A 85 8.38 -24.90 -13.22
C MET A 85 8.18 -25.61 -14.56
N SER A 86 7.43 -25.01 -15.49
CA SER A 86 7.19 -25.61 -16.82
C SER A 86 8.48 -25.72 -17.65
N LYS A 87 9.36 -24.70 -17.58
CA LYS A 87 10.68 -24.76 -18.24
C LYS A 87 11.59 -25.82 -17.62
N SER A 88 11.57 -26.00 -16.30
CA SER A 88 12.37 -27.03 -15.61
C SER A 88 11.94 -28.45 -15.99
N LEU A 89 10.63 -28.70 -16.10
CA LEU A 89 10.09 -29.98 -16.57
C LEU A 89 10.45 -30.26 -18.04
N ASN A 90 10.42 -29.24 -18.90
CA ASN A 90 10.84 -29.38 -20.30
C ASN A 90 12.35 -29.71 -20.41
N PHE A 91 13.19 -29.03 -19.63
CA PHE A 91 14.64 -29.30 -19.56
C PHE A 91 14.98 -30.69 -19.02
N SER A 92 14.10 -31.31 -18.23
CA SER A 92 14.34 -32.62 -17.61
C SER A 92 14.43 -33.80 -18.61
N ASN A 93 13.99 -33.64 -19.87
CA ASN A 93 14.28 -34.64 -20.92
C ASN A 93 15.77 -34.64 -21.34
N SER A 94 16.50 -33.53 -21.15
CA SER A 94 17.93 -33.41 -21.48
C SER A 94 18.87 -33.96 -20.40
N SER A 95 18.40 -34.17 -19.17
CA SER A 95 19.20 -34.75 -18.08
C SER A 95 19.61 -36.19 -18.38
N LYS A 96 18.79 -36.94 -19.14
CA LYS A 96 19.19 -38.26 -19.69
C LYS A 96 20.30 -38.13 -20.73
N LEU A 97 20.26 -37.10 -21.59
CA LEU A 97 21.29 -36.84 -22.59
C LEU A 97 22.64 -36.47 -21.96
N GLY A 98 22.64 -35.72 -20.85
CA GLY A 98 23.85 -35.40 -20.10
C GLY A 98 24.56 -36.65 -19.56
N ALA A 99 23.81 -37.62 -19.02
CA ALA A 99 24.37 -38.89 -18.58
C ALA A 99 25.02 -39.66 -19.75
N TYR A 100 24.36 -39.74 -20.91
CA TYR A 100 24.93 -40.39 -22.10
C TYR A 100 26.18 -39.66 -22.65
N GLN A 101 26.23 -38.34 -22.56
CA GLN A 101 27.40 -37.55 -22.94
C GLN A 101 28.59 -37.84 -22.02
N SER A 102 28.36 -37.92 -20.71
CA SER A 102 29.38 -38.33 -19.76
C SER A 102 29.87 -39.75 -20.05
N TYR A 103 28.98 -40.71 -20.34
CA TYR A 103 29.38 -42.08 -20.69
C TYR A 103 30.22 -42.16 -21.98
N LYS A 104 29.90 -41.35 -23.01
CA LYS A 104 30.72 -41.27 -24.23
C LYS A 104 32.10 -40.69 -23.94
N GLN A 105 32.16 -39.65 -23.12
CA GLN A 105 33.43 -39.01 -22.73
C GLN A 105 34.33 -39.96 -21.93
N TRP A 106 33.75 -40.84 -21.12
CA TRP A 106 34.48 -41.91 -20.42
C TRP A 106 34.98 -43.02 -21.35
N GLN A 107 34.25 -43.34 -22.43
CA GLN A 107 34.73 -44.31 -23.43
C GLN A 107 35.89 -43.77 -24.26
N ASP A 108 35.88 -42.48 -24.61
CA ASP A 108 36.98 -41.84 -25.33
C ASP A 108 38.26 -41.72 -24.47
N TYR A 109 38.12 -41.72 -23.14
CA TYR A 109 39.25 -41.71 -22.19
C TYR A 109 39.93 -43.08 -22.01
N LEU A 110 39.28 -44.17 -22.45
CA LEU A 110 39.75 -45.56 -22.29
C LEU A 110 40.36 -46.15 -23.57
N ASN A 111 40.50 -45.36 -24.64
CA ASN A 111 41.28 -45.65 -25.85
C ASN A 111 42.50 -44.72 -25.92
#